data_AF-A0A2J4P1J5-F1
#
_entry.id   AF-A0A2J4P1J5-F1
#
_cell.length_a   1.000
_cell.length_b   1.000
_cell.length_c   1.000
_cell.angle_alpha   90.00
_cell.angle_beta   90.00
_cell.angle_gamma   90.00
#
_symmetry.space_group_name_H-M   'P 1'
#
loop_
_entity.id
_entity.type
_entity.pdbx_description
1 polymer ?
#
loop_
_entity_poly.entity_id
_entity_poly.type
_entity_poly.pdbx_seq_one_letter_code
_entity_poly.pdbx_strand_id
1 'polypeptide(L)'
;GESIYKISWTEPTGTDVSLIVNLGDKLFHGTIFFPRWVMNNPEKTVCFQNDHIPLMVSYREAGPAYPTEVIDEFATITFVRECGADNDEVINCPANELPDNFPANL
;
A
#
# COMPACT_ATOMS: atom_id res chain seq x y z
N GLY A 1 -12.17 16.98 -5.78
CA GLY A 1 -13.05 17.82 -4.93
C GLY A 1 -12.18 18.62 -3.99
N GLU A 2 -12.73 19.57 -3.23
CA GLU A 2 -11.95 20.43 -2.32
C GLU A 2 -11.16 19.63 -1.27
N SER A 3 -11.75 18.57 -0.70
CA SER A 3 -11.11 17.68 0.29
C SER A 3 -10.94 16.23 -0.20
N ILE A 4 -10.92 16.04 -1.53
CA ILE A 4 -10.81 14.72 -2.16
C ILE A 4 -9.52 14.68 -2.98
N TYR A 5 -8.63 13.80 -2.59
CA TYR A 5 -7.30 13.62 -3.17
C TYR A 5 -7.22 12.28 -3.87
N LYS A 6 -6.40 12.21 -4.93
CA LYS A 6 -6.07 10.98 -5.63
C LYS A 6 -4.56 10.76 -5.58
N ILE A 7 -4.16 9.55 -5.25
CA ILE A 7 -2.77 9.08 -5.34
C ILE A 7 -2.73 7.81 -6.17
N SER A 8 -1.73 7.68 -7.04
CA SER A 8 -1.58 6.52 -7.91
C SER A 8 -0.11 6.22 -8.17
N TRP A 9 0.24 4.94 -8.16
CA TRP A 9 1.60 4.47 -8.42
C TRP A 9 1.59 3.06 -9.02
N THR A 10 2.76 2.65 -9.49
CA THR A 10 3.08 1.28 -9.89
C THR A 10 4.25 0.78 -9.06
N GLU A 11 4.23 -0.50 -8.69
CA GLU A 11 5.19 -1.10 -7.78
C GLU A 11 6.27 -1.93 -8.50
N PRO A 12 7.43 -2.18 -7.86
CA PRO A 12 8.42 -3.13 -8.36
C PRO A 12 7.86 -4.54 -8.64
N THR A 13 6.80 -4.93 -7.91
CA THR A 13 6.06 -6.19 -8.08
C THR A 13 5.24 -6.24 -9.37
N GLY A 14 4.99 -5.10 -10.01
CA GLY A 14 4.05 -4.94 -11.12
C GLY A 14 2.60 -4.70 -10.67
N THR A 15 2.36 -4.49 -9.38
CA THR A 15 1.05 -4.07 -8.86
C THR A 15 0.81 -2.60 -9.20
N ASP A 16 -0.37 -2.28 -9.71
CA ASP A 16 -0.81 -0.90 -9.89
C ASP A 16 -1.83 -0.53 -8.81
N VAL A 17 -1.73 0.70 -8.29
CA VAL A 17 -2.57 1.17 -7.19
C VAL A 17 -3.13 2.55 -7.51
N SER A 18 -4.43 2.73 -7.25
CA SER A 18 -5.11 4.02 -7.33
C SER A 18 -6.04 4.21 -6.14
N LEU A 19 -5.77 5.22 -5.32
CA LEU A 19 -6.48 5.48 -4.08
C LEU A 19 -7.12 6.86 -4.13
N ILE A 20 -8.34 6.95 -3.60
CA ILE A 20 -9.08 8.18 -3.39
C ILE A 20 -9.23 8.38 -1.89
N VAL A 21 -8.75 9.53 -1.41
CA VAL A 21 -8.81 9.92 -0.01
C VAL A 21 -9.77 11.09 0.11
N ASN A 22 -10.96 10.84 0.68
CA ASN A 22 -11.92 11.87 1.02
C ASN A 22 -11.79 12.18 2.53
N LEU A 23 -11.03 13.24 2.83
CA LEU A 23 -10.77 13.64 4.22
C LEU A 23 -11.99 14.25 4.89
N GLY A 24 -12.89 14.89 4.12
CA GLY A 24 -14.11 15.49 4.65
C GLY A 24 -15.06 14.45 5.22
N ASP A 25 -15.24 13.33 4.51
CA ASP A 25 -16.17 12.25 4.90
C ASP A 25 -15.49 11.08 5.62
N LYS A 26 -14.18 11.18 5.90
CA LYS A 26 -13.35 10.08 6.44
C LYS A 26 -13.49 8.77 5.65
N LEU A 27 -13.65 8.91 4.34
CA LEU A 27 -13.92 7.82 3.42
C LEU A 27 -12.70 7.59 2.52
N PHE A 28 -12.34 6.33 2.38
CA PHE A 28 -11.23 5.90 1.56
C PHE A 28 -11.74 4.89 0.53
N HIS A 29 -11.27 4.99 -0.70
CA HIS A 29 -11.57 4.03 -1.75
C HIS A 29 -10.27 3.65 -2.46
N GLY A 30 -10.01 2.36 -2.57
CA GLY A 30 -8.80 1.86 -3.20
C GLY A 30 -9.09 0.84 -4.27
N THR A 31 -8.47 1.03 -5.43
CA THR A 31 -8.41 0.04 -6.49
C THR A 31 -6.97 -0.45 -6.63
N ILE A 32 -6.77 -1.75 -6.48
CA ILE A 32 -5.47 -2.41 -6.59
C ILE A 32 -5.53 -3.48 -7.67
N PHE A 33 -4.56 -3.46 -8.59
CA PHE A 33 -4.44 -4.37 -9.71
C PHE A 33 -3.26 -5.31 -9.47
N PHE A 34 -3.53 -6.47 -8.90
CA PHE A 34 -2.49 -7.44 -8.59
C PHE A 34 -2.15 -8.31 -9.81
N PRO A 35 -0.86 -8.46 -10.15
CA PRO A 35 -0.41 -9.54 -11.00
C PRO A 35 -0.81 -10.89 -10.41
N ARG A 36 -1.15 -11.87 -11.26
CA ARG A 36 -1.61 -13.19 -10.79
C ARG A 36 -0.62 -13.86 -9.83
N TRP A 37 0.69 -13.68 -10.03
CA TRP A 37 1.70 -14.26 -9.16
C TRP A 37 1.63 -13.74 -7.72
N VAL A 38 1.25 -12.47 -7.50
CA VAL A 38 1.09 -11.90 -6.16
C VAL A 38 -0.09 -12.56 -5.45
N MET A 39 -1.20 -12.80 -6.17
CA MET A 39 -2.35 -13.52 -5.60
C MET A 39 -2.03 -14.98 -5.28
N ASN A 40 -1.19 -15.62 -6.11
CA ASN A 40 -0.82 -17.01 -5.91
C ASN A 40 0.17 -17.20 -4.75
N ASN A 41 1.06 -16.23 -4.52
CA ASN A 41 2.14 -16.29 -3.54
C ASN A 41 2.35 -14.94 -2.84
N PRO A 42 1.36 -14.43 -2.08
CA PRO A 42 1.44 -13.12 -1.45
C PRO A 42 2.57 -13.02 -0.42
N GLU A 43 2.97 -14.14 0.18
CA GLU A 43 4.09 -14.19 1.13
C GLU A 43 5.42 -13.69 0.54
N LYS A 44 5.58 -13.75 -0.79
CA LYS A 44 6.77 -13.25 -1.48
C LYS A 44 6.90 -11.73 -1.44
N THR A 45 5.82 -10.99 -1.19
CA THR A 45 5.84 -9.52 -1.12
C THR A 45 5.88 -9.00 0.31
N VAL A 46 5.74 -9.86 1.33
CA VAL A 46 5.74 -9.47 2.75
C VAL A 46 7.18 -9.30 3.25
N CYS A 47 7.74 -8.12 3.04
CA CYS A 47 9.09 -7.75 3.48
C CYS A 47 9.25 -6.22 3.52
N PHE A 48 10.39 -5.74 4.01
CA PHE A 48 10.81 -4.36 3.74
C PHE A 48 11.28 -4.26 2.28
N GLN A 49 10.35 -3.89 1.38
CA GLN A 49 10.53 -3.99 -0.06
C GLN A 49 11.80 -3.30 -0.58
N ASN A 50 12.24 -2.21 0.06
CA ASN A 50 13.40 -1.42 -0.33
C ASN A 50 14.68 -2.27 -0.39
N ASP A 51 14.85 -3.22 0.53
CA ASP A 51 16.01 -4.13 0.56
C ASP A 51 15.92 -5.27 -0.46
N HIS A 52 14.76 -5.44 -1.09
CA HIS A 52 14.43 -6.58 -1.96
C HIS A 52 13.94 -6.17 -3.35
N ILE A 53 14.20 -4.94 -3.81
CA ILE A 53 13.73 -4.43 -5.11
C ILE A 53 14.12 -5.36 -6.28
N PRO A 54 15.38 -5.81 -6.44
CA PRO A 54 15.75 -6.71 -7.53
C PRO A 54 14.97 -8.04 -7.50
N LEU A 55 14.67 -8.53 -6.29
CA LEU A 55 13.90 -9.75 -6.10
C LEU A 55 12.44 -9.57 -6.57
N MET A 56 11.79 -8.46 -6.22
CA MET A 56 10.43 -8.16 -6.69
C MET A 56 10.35 -8.08 -8.21
N VAL A 57 11.33 -7.42 -8.84
CA VAL A 57 11.44 -7.36 -10.30
C VAL A 57 11.59 -8.75 -10.91
N SER A 58 12.43 -9.61 -10.32
CA SER A 58 12.60 -10.99 -10.80
C SER A 58 11.32 -11.83 -10.69
N TYR A 59 10.52 -11.65 -9.62
CA TYR A 59 9.24 -12.34 -9.47
C TYR A 59 8.22 -11.84 -10.48
N ARG A 60 8.18 -10.53 -10.72
CA ARG A 60 7.34 -9.93 -11.76
C ARG A 60 7.67 -10.49 -13.15
N GLU A 61 8.95 -10.60 -13.49
CA GLU A 61 9.41 -11.14 -14.77
C GLU A 61 9.12 -12.63 -14.92
N ALA A 62 9.23 -13.40 -13.84
CA ALA A 62 8.86 -14.82 -13.83
C ALA A 62 7.33 -15.01 -13.99
N GLY A 63 6.54 -14.09 -13.43
CA GLY A 63 5.08 -14.11 -13.51
C GLY A 63 4.44 -15.33 -12.82
N PRO A 64 3.22 -15.72 -13.23
CA PRO A 64 2.42 -15.11 -14.30
C PRO A 64 1.91 -13.72 -13.95
N ALA A 65 1.91 -12.79 -14.90
CA ALA A 65 1.31 -11.47 -14.71
C ALA A 65 -0.23 -11.53 -14.77
N TYR A 66 -0.79 -12.40 -15.61
CA TYR A 66 -2.21 -12.48 -15.90
C TYR A 66 -2.84 -13.82 -15.47
N PRO A 67 -4.18 -13.87 -15.29
CA PRO A 67 -5.10 -12.74 -15.32
C PRO A 67 -4.91 -11.85 -14.09
N THR A 68 -4.92 -10.53 -14.29
CA THR A 68 -4.85 -9.54 -13.21
C THR A 68 -6.04 -9.74 -12.27
N GLU A 69 -5.79 -9.68 -10.97
CA GLU A 69 -6.83 -9.63 -9.95
C GLU A 69 -7.09 -8.17 -9.59
N VAL A 70 -8.34 -7.73 -9.69
CA VAL A 70 -8.72 -6.35 -9.38
C VAL A 70 -9.48 -6.37 -8.06
N ILE A 71 -8.93 -5.70 -7.06
CA ILE A 71 -9.60 -5.45 -5.78
C ILE A 71 -10.05 -4.00 -5.79
N ASP A 72 -11.34 -3.77 -5.57
CA ASP A 72 -11.96 -2.46 -5.57
C ASP A 72 -12.85 -2.33 -4.33
N GLU A 73 -12.36 -1.62 -3.32
CA GLU A 73 -12.94 -1.65 -1.98
C GLU A 73 -12.98 -0.28 -1.32
N PHE A 74 -14.02 -0.06 -0.51
CA PHE A 74 -14.11 1.07 0.40
C PHE A 74 -13.51 0.72 1.76
N ALA A 75 -12.90 1.71 2.40
CA ALA A 75 -12.41 1.62 3.77
C ALA A 75 -12.77 2.88 4.58
N THR A 76 -12.84 2.72 5.89
CA THR A 76 -13.05 3.83 6.84
C THR A 76 -11.71 4.30 7.37
N ILE A 77 -11.45 5.61 7.28
CA ILE A 77 -10.24 6.20 7.86
C ILE A 77 -10.39 6.25 9.38
N THR A 78 -9.53 5.52 10.11
CA THR A 78 -9.59 5.41 11.58
C THR A 78 -8.65 6.38 12.31
N PHE A 79 -7.64 6.91 11.63
CA PHE A 79 -6.65 7.84 12.19
C PHE A 79 -6.12 8.79 11.12
N VAL A 80 -5.98 10.08 11.47
CA VAL A 80 -5.37 11.13 10.63
C VAL A 80 -4.59 12.07 11.54
N ARG A 81 -3.34 12.37 11.17
CA ARG A 81 -2.54 13.44 11.78
C ARG A 81 -1.65 14.11 10.72
N GLU A 82 -1.25 15.35 10.99
CA GLU A 82 -0.28 16.08 10.16
C GLU A 82 1.14 15.82 10.70
N CYS A 83 2.08 15.46 9.81
CA CYS A 83 3.45 15.12 10.18
C CYS A 83 4.52 15.98 9.50
N GLY A 84 4.12 16.91 8.62
CA GLY A 84 5.05 17.63 7.75
C GLY A 84 5.59 16.78 6.60
N ALA A 85 6.26 17.43 5.64
CA ALA A 85 6.94 16.75 4.55
C ALA A 85 8.30 16.17 5.00
N ASP A 86 8.78 15.15 4.29
CA ASP A 86 10.12 14.57 4.42
C ASP A 86 10.49 14.12 5.85
N ASN A 87 9.51 13.55 6.57
CA ASN A 87 9.70 13.03 7.91
C ASN A 87 9.86 11.50 7.90
N ASP A 88 11.12 11.04 7.94
CA ASP A 88 11.49 9.62 7.87
C ASP A 88 11.09 8.81 9.11
N GLU A 89 10.64 9.46 10.21
CA GLU A 89 10.25 8.78 11.45
C GLU A 89 8.78 8.34 11.46
N VAL A 90 7.98 8.70 10.44
CA VAL A 90 6.54 8.37 10.42
C VAL A 90 6.30 6.88 10.17
N ILE A 91 7.08 6.25 9.29
CA ILE A 91 7.06 4.81 8.98
C ILE A 91 8.50 4.31 8.92
N ASN A 92 9.04 3.82 10.05
CA ASN A 92 10.45 3.46 10.20
C ASN A 92 10.69 2.02 10.74
N CYS A 93 9.64 1.24 10.99
CA CYS A 93 9.71 -0.15 11.44
C CYS A 93 8.55 -0.97 10.86
N PRO A 94 8.65 -2.31 10.82
CA PRO A 94 7.53 -3.15 10.41
C PRO A 94 6.39 -3.11 11.43
N ALA A 95 5.15 -3.32 10.97
CA ALA A 95 3.96 -3.16 11.81
C ALA A 95 3.94 -4.08 13.05
N ASN A 96 4.62 -5.22 13.01
CA ASN A 96 4.74 -6.15 14.14
C ASN A 96 5.72 -5.66 15.24
N GLU A 97 6.47 -4.58 15.00
CA GLU A 97 7.34 -3.93 15.98
C GLU A 97 6.70 -2.67 16.58
N LEU A 98 5.49 -2.28 16.14
CA LEU A 98 4.74 -1.19 16.74
C LEU A 98 4.24 -1.57 18.14
N PRO A 99 4.11 -0.60 19.06
CA PRO A 99 3.54 -0.87 20.38
C PRO A 99 2.06 -1.23 20.29
N ASP A 100 1.59 -2.08 21.21
CA ASP A 100 0.21 -2.60 21.22
C ASP A 100 -0.88 -1.53 21.23
N ASN A 101 -0.56 -0.33 21.72
CA ASN A 101 -1.49 0.79 21.78
C ASN A 101 -1.44 1.71 20.55
N PHE A 102 -0.75 1.33 19.47
CA PHE A 102 -0.78 2.09 18.21
C PHE A 102 -2.19 2.16 17.62
N PRO A 103 -2.65 3.32 17.10
CA PRO A 103 -1.96 4.61 16.98
C PRO A 103 -2.16 5.57 18.18
N ALA A 104 -2.67 5.12 19.33
CA ALA A 104 -2.94 6.00 20.49
C ALA A 104 -1.67 6.50 21.23
N ASN A 105 -0.50 5.91 20.96
CA ASN A 105 0.80 6.37 21.48
C ASN A 105 1.44 7.50 20.67
N LEU A 106 0.80 7.92 19.57
CA LEU A 106 1.33 8.87 18.59
C LEU A 106 1.03 10.34 18.89
#